data_AF-D3DIJ3-F1
#
_entry.id   AF-D3DIJ3-F1
#
_cell.length_a   1.000
_cell.length_b   1.000
_cell.length_c   1.000
_cell.angle_alpha   90.00
_cell.angle_beta   90.00
_cell.angle_gamma   90.00
#
_symmetry.space_group_name_H-M   'P 1'
#
loop_
_entity.id
_entity.type
_entity.pdbx_description
1 polymer ?
#
loop_
_entity_poly.entity_id
_entity_poly.type
_entity_poly.pdbx_seq_one_letter_code
_entity_poly.pdbx_strand_id
1 'polypeptide(L)'
;MFFLVLILCLVAYAQDCASLMSRYTALEKDAIYEELMSEADKLIKDGCSTGNKKLQRSADKILSALEVLKVNDARLPEDKKLLNVVVQKRLRNALYTLNASRKYKDKHSNLYSYQLLFYQVAKENIRVKDYEYALRYSQASYLLGRAILELR
;
A
#
# COMPACT_ATOMS: atom_id res chain seq x y z
N MET A 1 -10.10 34.09 -14.60
CA MET A 1 -10.41 32.93 -13.72
C MET A 1 -9.84 31.60 -14.23
N PHE A 2 -9.89 31.29 -15.53
CA PHE A 2 -9.37 30.01 -16.08
C PHE A 2 -7.85 29.79 -15.85
N PHE A 3 -7.05 30.85 -15.99
CA PHE A 3 -5.59 30.79 -15.79
C PHE A 3 -5.18 30.49 -14.34
N LEU A 4 -5.94 30.97 -13.36
CA LEU A 4 -5.65 30.77 -11.93
C LEU A 4 -5.91 29.32 -11.51
N VAL A 5 -6.95 28.70 -12.08
CA VAL A 5 -7.27 27.28 -11.86
C VAL A 5 -6.22 26.36 -12.49
N LEU A 6 -5.71 26.71 -13.68
CA LEU A 6 -4.70 25.90 -14.36
C LEU A 6 -3.37 25.85 -13.58
N ILE A 7 -2.95 27.00 -13.03
CA ILE A 7 -1.73 27.11 -12.21
C ILE A 7 -1.89 26.32 -10.90
N LEU A 8 -3.04 26.44 -10.22
CA LEU A 8 -3.31 25.70 -8.99
C LEU A 8 -3.30 24.18 -9.20
N CYS A 9 -3.84 23.70 -10.33
CA CYS A 9 -3.77 22.29 -10.69
C CYS A 9 -2.31 21.83 -10.83
N LEU A 10 -1.50 22.55 -11.61
CA LEU A 10 -0.09 22.19 -11.85
C LEU A 10 0.75 22.16 -10.56
N VAL A 11 0.52 23.10 -9.65
CA VAL A 11 1.22 23.16 -8.34
C VAL A 11 0.84 21.98 -7.45
N ALA A 12 -0.46 21.61 -7.40
CA ALA A 12 -0.91 20.45 -6.64
C ALA A 12 -0.31 19.14 -7.19
N TYR A 13 -0.22 18.98 -8.51
CA TYR A 13 0.41 17.81 -9.14
C TYR A 13 1.91 17.70 -8.82
N ALA A 14 2.64 18.81 -8.87
CA ALA A 14 4.06 18.82 -8.55
C ALA A 14 4.31 18.44 -7.08
N GLN A 15 3.43 18.89 -6.18
CA GLN A 15 3.51 18.59 -4.75
C GLN A 15 3.25 17.11 -4.44
N ASP A 16 2.27 16.49 -5.11
CA ASP A 16 1.98 15.06 -4.97
C ASP A 16 3.17 14.19 -5.42
N CYS A 17 3.81 14.54 -6.55
CA CYS A 17 4.97 13.83 -7.08
C CYS A 17 6.22 13.98 -6.20
N ALA A 18 6.49 15.19 -5.71
CA ALA A 18 7.60 15.43 -4.78
C ALA A 18 7.42 14.63 -3.47
N SER A 19 6.19 14.56 -2.95
CA SER A 19 5.86 13.77 -1.77
C SER A 19 6.10 12.28 -1.98
N LEU A 20 5.62 11.72 -3.10
CA LEU A 20 5.83 10.30 -3.44
C LEU A 20 7.32 9.95 -3.56
N MET A 21 8.10 10.80 -4.25
CA MET A 21 9.53 10.55 -4.43
C MET A 21 10.31 10.64 -3.12
N SER A 22 9.94 11.57 -2.24
CA SER A 22 10.52 11.69 -0.89
C SER A 22 10.30 10.42 -0.07
N ARG A 23 9.05 9.92 -0.05
CA ARG A 23 8.70 8.67 0.65
C ARG A 23 9.40 7.45 0.06
N TYR A 24 9.48 7.37 -1.27
CA TYR A 24 10.25 6.32 -1.96
C TYR A 24 11.71 6.31 -1.49
N THR A 25 12.38 7.46 -1.53
CA THR A 25 13.79 7.59 -1.12
C THR A 25 14.01 7.22 0.35
N ALA A 26 13.05 7.54 1.22
CA ALA A 26 13.10 7.17 2.64
C ALA A 26 12.93 5.66 2.88
N LEU A 27 12.22 4.96 2.01
CA LEU A 27 12.03 3.51 2.09
C LEU A 27 13.19 2.74 1.45
N GLU A 28 13.77 3.27 0.36
CA GLU A 28 14.84 2.64 -0.43
C GLU A 28 16.05 2.24 0.41
N LYS A 29 16.44 3.08 1.37
CA LYS A 29 17.63 2.86 2.21
C LYS A 29 17.57 1.58 3.05
N ASP A 30 16.38 1.06 3.34
CA ASP A 30 16.17 -0.13 4.19
C ASP A 30 15.19 -1.14 3.53
N ALA A 31 15.10 -1.13 2.21
CA ALA A 31 14.07 -1.89 1.49
C ALA A 31 14.39 -3.38 1.43
N ILE A 32 13.60 -4.20 2.15
CA ILE A 32 13.67 -5.67 2.07
C ILE A 32 12.80 -6.22 0.91
N TYR A 33 11.88 -5.41 0.38
CA TYR A 33 10.94 -5.78 -0.69
C TYR A 33 11.27 -5.05 -2.00
N GLU A 34 12.42 -5.37 -2.60
CA GLU A 34 12.97 -4.68 -3.79
C GLU A 34 11.99 -4.66 -4.98
N GLU A 35 11.28 -5.76 -5.22
CA GLU A 35 10.31 -5.86 -6.31
C GLU A 35 9.12 -4.89 -6.10
N LEU A 36 8.65 -4.72 -4.86
CA LEU A 36 7.61 -3.73 -4.55
C LEU A 36 8.12 -2.30 -4.70
N MET A 37 9.39 -2.05 -4.32
CA MET A 37 10.03 -0.76 -4.57
C MET A 37 10.13 -0.49 -6.07
N SER A 38 10.55 -1.46 -6.87
CA SER A 38 10.64 -1.31 -8.32
C SER A 38 9.27 -1.02 -8.95
N GLU A 39 8.20 -1.68 -8.51
CA GLU A 39 6.85 -1.41 -8.98
C GLU A 39 6.39 0.01 -8.59
N ALA A 40 6.69 0.45 -7.37
CA ALA A 40 6.39 1.81 -6.93
C ALA A 40 7.14 2.85 -7.78
N ASP A 41 8.44 2.69 -7.98
CA ASP A 41 9.27 3.60 -8.78
C ASP A 41 8.72 3.77 -10.20
N LYS A 42 8.41 2.65 -10.86
CA LYS A 42 7.81 2.66 -12.20
C LYS A 42 6.50 3.46 -12.23
N LEU A 43 5.61 3.20 -11.27
CA LEU A 43 4.33 3.91 -11.19
C LEU A 43 4.48 5.41 -10.85
N ILE A 44 5.48 5.78 -10.04
CA ILE A 44 5.79 7.18 -9.74
C ILE A 44 6.30 7.87 -11.01
N LYS A 45 7.30 7.30 -11.69
CA LYS A 45 7.87 7.86 -12.93
C LYS A 45 6.81 8.01 -14.02
N ASP A 46 6.03 6.97 -14.28
CA ASP A 46 4.98 6.99 -15.29
C ASP A 46 3.85 7.95 -14.88
N GLY A 47 3.42 7.90 -13.61
CA GLY A 47 2.35 8.74 -13.10
C GLY A 47 2.69 10.23 -13.05
N CYS A 48 3.92 10.58 -12.71
CA CYS A 48 4.37 11.97 -12.62
C CYS A 48 4.70 12.58 -13.98
N SER A 49 5.27 11.81 -14.90
CA SER A 49 5.53 12.29 -16.27
C SER A 49 4.24 12.48 -17.08
N THR A 50 3.25 11.60 -16.91
CA THR A 50 1.99 11.64 -17.67
C THR A 50 0.85 12.38 -16.95
N GLY A 51 1.03 12.78 -15.69
CA GLY A 51 -0.04 13.34 -14.85
C GLY A 51 -1.15 12.33 -14.49
N ASN A 52 -0.89 11.02 -14.64
CA ASN A 52 -1.88 9.99 -14.40
C ASN A 52 -2.08 9.72 -12.90
N LYS A 53 -3.15 10.29 -12.34
CA LYS A 53 -3.52 10.13 -10.92
C LYS A 53 -3.74 8.68 -10.48
N LYS A 54 -4.17 7.78 -11.38
CA LYS A 54 -4.35 6.36 -11.00
C LYS A 54 -3.02 5.71 -10.67
N LEU A 55 -1.98 5.99 -11.46
CA LEU A 55 -0.63 5.47 -11.22
C LEU A 55 -0.04 6.07 -9.94
N GLN A 56 -0.16 7.39 -9.75
CA GLN A 56 0.28 8.07 -8.53
C GLN A 56 -0.40 7.51 -7.27
N ARG A 57 -1.73 7.33 -7.30
CA ARG A 57 -2.50 6.72 -6.20
C ARG A 57 -2.20 5.24 -5.99
N SER A 58 -1.68 4.54 -6.99
CA SER A 58 -1.30 3.13 -6.85
C SER A 58 0.09 3.03 -6.24
N ALA A 59 1.03 3.87 -6.69
CA ALA A 59 2.33 4.06 -6.06
C ALA A 59 2.19 4.42 -4.57
N ASP A 60 1.35 5.41 -4.26
CA ASP A 60 1.03 5.82 -2.88
C ASP A 60 0.65 4.63 -1.99
N LYS A 61 -0.26 3.77 -2.48
CA LYS A 61 -0.71 2.58 -1.75
C LYS A 61 0.41 1.55 -1.57
N ILE A 62 1.30 1.38 -2.55
CA ILE A 62 2.45 0.47 -2.42
C ILE A 62 3.42 1.02 -1.37
N LEU A 63 3.78 2.31 -1.43
CA LEU A 63 4.63 2.94 -0.43
C LEU A 63 4.02 2.86 0.97
N SER A 64 2.72 3.13 1.11
CA SER A 64 2.02 2.96 2.39
C SER A 64 1.98 1.53 2.89
N ALA A 65 1.91 0.53 1.99
CA ALA A 65 2.00 -0.87 2.39
C ALA A 65 3.37 -1.18 3.01
N LEU A 66 4.45 -0.63 2.44
CA LEU A 66 5.82 -0.80 2.92
C LEU A 66 6.08 -0.04 4.23
N GLU A 67 5.57 1.19 4.34
CA GLU A 67 5.67 2.00 5.57
C GLU A 67 5.03 1.32 6.77
N VAL A 68 3.84 0.73 6.59
CA VAL A 68 3.13 0.00 7.66
C VAL A 68 3.93 -1.21 8.16
N LEU A 69 4.81 -1.78 7.33
CA LEU A 69 5.68 -2.88 7.75
C LEU A 69 6.92 -2.38 8.51
N LYS A 70 7.41 -1.17 8.18
CA LYS A 70 8.62 -0.58 8.76
C LYS A 70 8.38 0.16 10.08
N VAL A 71 7.20 0.77 10.24
CA VAL A 71 6.92 1.71 11.33
C VAL A 71 6.24 1.03 12.52
N ASN A 72 6.83 1.16 13.71
CA ASN A 72 6.29 0.70 15.01
C ASN A 72 5.29 1.68 15.67
N ASP A 73 4.79 2.69 14.95
CA ASP A 73 4.00 3.80 15.55
C ASP A 73 2.47 3.63 15.49
N ALA A 74 1.96 2.45 15.19
CA ALA A 74 0.53 2.24 15.35
C ALA A 74 0.19 2.38 16.84
N ARG A 75 -0.62 3.38 17.21
CA ARG A 75 -1.29 3.40 18.53
C ARG A 75 -2.22 2.19 18.59
N LEU A 76 -1.69 1.08 19.04
CA LEU A 76 -2.45 -0.15 19.19
C LEU A 76 -3.35 -0.02 20.42
N PRO A 77 -4.58 -0.54 20.37
CA PRO A 77 -5.36 -0.74 21.58
C PRO A 77 -4.54 -1.56 22.60
N GLU A 78 -4.40 -1.03 23.81
CA GLU A 78 -3.72 -1.75 24.91
C GLU A 78 -4.49 -3.03 25.30
N ASP A 79 -5.82 -3.01 25.13
CA ASP A 79 -6.66 -4.20 25.30
C ASP A 79 -6.44 -5.20 24.15
N LYS A 80 -5.80 -6.33 24.47
CA LYS A 80 -5.57 -7.44 23.55
C LYS A 80 -6.85 -8.04 22.95
N LYS A 81 -7.98 -8.02 23.65
CA LYS A 81 -9.28 -8.48 23.10
C LYS A 81 -9.76 -7.53 22.02
N LEU A 82 -9.69 -6.22 22.29
CA LEU A 82 -10.05 -5.20 21.32
C LEU A 82 -9.12 -5.24 20.10
N LEU A 83 -7.81 -5.40 20.32
CA LEU A 83 -6.82 -5.56 19.25
C LEU A 83 -7.12 -6.78 18.38
N ASN A 84 -7.45 -7.94 18.98
CA ASN A 84 -7.87 -9.13 18.21
C ASN A 84 -9.10 -8.82 17.33
N VAL A 85 -10.14 -8.18 17.87
CA VAL A 85 -11.34 -7.81 17.08
C VAL A 85 -10.99 -6.92 15.89
N VAL A 86 -10.13 -5.91 16.10
CA VAL A 86 -9.65 -5.03 15.03
C VAL A 86 -8.89 -5.81 13.97
N VAL A 87 -7.98 -6.69 14.38
CA VAL A 87 -7.18 -7.52 13.48
C VAL A 87 -8.05 -8.46 12.65
N GLN A 88 -9.02 -9.13 13.27
CA GLN A 88 -9.97 -10.00 12.56
C GLN A 88 -10.76 -9.23 11.48
N LYS A 89 -11.19 -8.01 11.80
CA LYS A 89 -11.87 -7.13 10.83
C LYS A 89 -10.94 -6.77 9.67
N ARG A 90 -9.68 -6.42 9.95
CA ARG A 90 -8.69 -6.03 8.93
C ARG A 90 -8.28 -7.22 8.05
N LEU A 91 -8.08 -8.39 8.64
CA LEU A 91 -7.81 -9.62 7.91
C LEU A 91 -8.97 -9.97 6.96
N ARG A 92 -10.22 -9.82 7.41
CA ARG A 92 -11.39 -10.05 6.56
C ARG A 92 -11.42 -9.10 5.36
N ASN A 93 -11.11 -7.82 5.56
CA ASN A 93 -11.02 -6.85 4.48
C ASN A 93 -9.89 -7.15 3.49
N ALA A 94 -8.75 -7.62 4.00
CA ALA A 94 -7.64 -8.08 3.17
C ALA A 94 -8.07 -9.27 2.29
N LEU A 95 -8.77 -10.26 2.86
CA LEU A 95 -9.32 -11.40 2.11
C LEU A 95 -10.31 -10.98 1.03
N TYR A 96 -11.26 -10.09 1.34
CA TYR A 96 -12.20 -9.59 0.35
C TYR A 96 -11.49 -8.90 -0.82
N THR A 97 -10.45 -8.11 -0.50
CA THR A 97 -9.68 -7.40 -1.52
C THR A 97 -8.80 -8.36 -2.33
N LEU A 98 -8.22 -9.38 -1.71
CA LEU A 98 -7.45 -10.46 -2.37
C LEU A 98 -8.30 -11.24 -3.37
N ASN A 99 -9.54 -11.55 -3.00
CA ASN A 99 -10.47 -12.21 -3.90
C ASN A 99 -10.87 -11.29 -5.07
N ALA A 100 -11.09 -10.00 -4.79
CA ALA A 100 -11.45 -9.02 -5.82
C ALA A 100 -10.30 -8.74 -6.81
N SER A 101 -9.05 -8.69 -6.34
CA SER A 101 -7.87 -8.45 -7.17
C SER A 101 -7.40 -9.69 -7.95
N ARG A 102 -7.85 -10.89 -7.58
CA ARG A 102 -7.43 -12.18 -8.17
C ARG A 102 -7.53 -12.23 -9.69
N LYS A 103 -8.54 -11.61 -10.30
CA LYS A 103 -8.71 -11.58 -11.76
C LYS A 103 -7.62 -10.78 -12.50
N TYR A 104 -6.82 -9.99 -11.78
CA TYR A 104 -5.73 -9.19 -12.32
C TYR A 104 -4.34 -9.74 -11.96
N LYS A 105 -4.27 -10.96 -11.37
CA LYS A 105 -3.03 -11.56 -10.90
C LYS A 105 -1.95 -11.66 -11.98
N ASP A 106 -2.33 -11.94 -13.22
CA ASP A 106 -1.34 -12.14 -14.29
C ASP A 106 -0.84 -10.78 -14.85
N LYS A 107 -1.70 -9.74 -14.82
CA LYS A 107 -1.35 -8.37 -15.22
C LYS A 107 -0.45 -7.67 -14.19
N HIS A 108 -0.62 -7.99 -12.91
CA HIS A 108 0.08 -7.37 -11.78
C HIS A 108 0.68 -8.45 -10.86
N SER A 109 1.49 -9.34 -11.44
CA SER A 109 2.01 -10.55 -10.78
C SER A 109 2.77 -10.25 -9.50
N ASN A 110 3.72 -9.32 -9.53
CA ASN A 110 4.51 -8.95 -8.36
C ASN A 110 3.61 -8.46 -7.21
N LEU A 111 2.76 -7.46 -7.50
CA LEU A 111 1.84 -6.90 -6.51
C LEU A 111 0.90 -7.97 -5.94
N TYR A 112 0.37 -8.88 -6.78
CA TYR A 112 -0.53 -9.93 -6.33
C TYR A 112 0.17 -10.99 -5.48
N SER A 113 1.40 -11.38 -5.85
CA SER A 113 2.21 -12.33 -5.09
C SER A 113 2.51 -11.80 -3.69
N TYR A 114 2.94 -10.55 -3.56
CA TYR A 114 3.14 -9.92 -2.24
C TYR A 114 1.83 -9.71 -1.49
N GLN A 115 0.75 -9.36 -2.18
CA GLN A 115 -0.57 -9.28 -1.55
C GLN A 115 -0.96 -10.60 -0.88
N LEU A 116 -0.77 -11.72 -1.59
CA LEU A 116 -1.05 -13.06 -1.08
C LEU A 116 -0.09 -13.42 0.06
N LEU A 117 1.21 -13.18 -0.11
CA LEU A 117 2.22 -13.43 0.92
C LEU A 117 1.87 -12.70 2.22
N PHE A 118 1.62 -11.40 2.16
CA PHE A 118 1.29 -10.59 3.33
C PHE A 118 -0.02 -11.06 3.98
N TYR A 119 -1.00 -11.50 3.20
CA TYR A 119 -2.21 -12.10 3.74
C TYR A 119 -1.92 -13.38 4.54
N GLN A 120 -1.07 -14.28 4.03
CA GLN A 120 -0.71 -15.50 4.74
C GLN A 120 0.10 -15.21 6.01
N VAL A 121 1.06 -14.28 5.94
CA VAL A 121 1.82 -13.84 7.12
C VAL A 121 0.87 -13.30 8.19
N ALA A 122 -0.13 -12.49 7.81
CA ALA A 122 -1.11 -11.99 8.77
C ALA A 122 -1.93 -13.11 9.43
N LYS A 123 -2.35 -14.12 8.67
CA LYS A 123 -3.08 -15.28 9.21
C LYS A 123 -2.25 -16.08 10.21
N GLU A 124 -1.00 -16.35 9.89
CA GLU A 124 -0.11 -17.10 10.80
C GLU A 124 0.17 -16.33 12.08
N ASN A 125 0.35 -15.01 11.99
CA ASN A 125 0.54 -14.16 13.18
C ASN A 125 -0.70 -14.14 14.09
N ILE A 126 -1.92 -14.13 13.52
CA ILE A 126 -3.16 -14.30 14.31
C ILE A 126 -3.17 -15.63 15.06
N ARG A 127 -2.73 -16.72 14.41
CA ARG A 127 -2.70 -18.06 15.00
C ARG A 127 -1.79 -18.11 16.23
N VAL A 128 -0.64 -17.45 16.18
CA VAL A 128 0.30 -17.33 17.30
C VAL A 128 -0.01 -16.17 18.26
N LYS A 129 -1.15 -15.48 18.06
CA LYS A 129 -1.62 -14.33 18.85
C LYS A 129 -0.69 -13.11 18.80
N ASP A 130 0.15 -13.01 17.77
CA ASP A 130 0.88 -11.79 17.44
C ASP A 130 -0.04 -10.86 16.64
N TYR A 131 -0.90 -10.17 17.37
CA TYR A 131 -1.92 -9.32 16.76
C TYR A 131 -1.33 -8.04 16.14
N GLU A 132 -0.17 -7.60 16.61
CA GLU A 132 0.50 -6.42 16.06
C GLU A 132 1.04 -6.71 14.66
N TYR A 133 1.83 -7.78 14.50
CA TYR A 133 2.31 -8.19 13.18
C TYR A 133 1.16 -8.55 12.26
N ALA A 134 0.14 -9.24 12.77
CA ALA A 134 -1.05 -9.54 12.00
C ALA A 134 -1.76 -8.29 11.48
N LEU A 135 -1.88 -7.24 12.31
CA LEU A 135 -2.49 -5.98 11.91
C LEU A 135 -1.74 -5.37 10.72
N ARG A 136 -0.42 -5.25 10.84
CA ARG A 136 0.44 -4.64 9.82
C ARG A 136 0.36 -5.38 8.50
N TYR A 137 0.57 -6.69 8.52
CA TYR A 137 0.55 -7.51 7.31
C TYR A 137 -0.85 -7.59 6.68
N SER A 138 -1.92 -7.58 7.48
CA SER A 138 -3.28 -7.50 6.93
C SER A 138 -3.55 -6.16 6.25
N GLN A 139 -3.03 -5.06 6.79
CA GLN A 139 -3.14 -3.74 6.18
C GLN A 139 -2.28 -3.59 4.93
N ALA A 140 -1.04 -4.10 4.94
CA ALA A 140 -0.16 -4.13 3.78
C ALA A 140 -0.80 -4.93 2.63
N SER A 141 -1.32 -6.13 2.91
CA SER A 141 -2.06 -6.94 1.94
C SER A 141 -3.29 -6.18 1.37
N TYR A 142 -4.07 -5.54 2.24
CA TYR A 142 -5.20 -4.72 1.80
C TYR A 142 -4.77 -3.60 0.84
N LEU A 143 -3.71 -2.85 1.18
CA LEU A 143 -3.21 -1.73 0.38
C LEU A 143 -2.71 -2.18 -0.99
N LEU A 144 -1.96 -3.28 -1.07
CA LEU A 144 -1.52 -3.85 -2.35
C LEU A 144 -2.71 -4.28 -3.21
N GLY A 145 -3.73 -4.92 -2.61
CA GLY A 145 -4.96 -5.25 -3.32
C GLY A 145 -5.69 -4.02 -3.86
N ARG A 146 -5.73 -2.94 -3.08
CA ARG A 146 -6.32 -1.67 -3.50
C ARG A 146 -5.50 -1.00 -4.62
N ALA A 147 -4.17 -1.15 -4.63
CA ALA A 147 -3.32 -0.69 -5.72
C ALA A 147 -3.67 -1.43 -7.03
N ILE A 148 -3.73 -2.77 -6.98
CA ILE A 148 -4.10 -3.60 -8.14
C ILE A 148 -5.49 -3.19 -8.69
N LEU A 149 -6.47 -2.97 -7.82
CA LEU A 149 -7.82 -2.57 -8.23
C LEU A 149 -7.89 -1.14 -8.80
N GLU A 150 -6.96 -0.26 -8.47
CA GLU A 150 -6.85 1.09 -9.05
C GLU A 150 -6.22 1.05 -10.44
N LEU A 151 -5.28 0.12 -10.68
CA LEU A 151 -4.58 -0.13 -11.95
C LEU A 151 -5.42 -0.89 -13.00
N ARG A 152 -6.65 -1.28 -12.65
CA ARG A 152 -7.57 -1.99 -13.55
C ARG A 152 -7.86 -1.23 -14.84
#